data_AF-A0A960TT94-F1
#
_entry.id   AF-A0A960TT94-F1
#
_cell.length_a   1.000
_cell.length_b   1.000
_cell.length_c   1.000
_cell.angle_alpha   90.00
_cell.angle_beta   90.00
_cell.angle_gamma   90.00
#
_symmetry.space_group_name_H-M   'P 1'
#
loop_
_entity.id
_entity.type
_entity.pdbx_description
1 polymer ?
#
loop_
_entity_poly.entity_id
_entity_poly.type
_entity_poly.pdbx_seq_one_letter_code
_entity_poly.pdbx_strand_id
1 'polypeptide(L)'
;SLQGANPYGKPVSGGEGGLACTNDRTLYQRMLAYSQFNRSNLQKELEGSPFEKLGKTVLGLKFRPHPMAMGLALISLQSLDERNRKIAAHIAKLRVLLKRCDLFTFPEMPQHAAMGGIFGGLHLIADHPDVEKLVSLLQAEGMPILGPMVGHLEYKGPLLSEGFDLWGQGRGPLDKSWEGLAPYVAPKPGDFPVAEALKSRVVQVPAFIDIDPEYFICFERALEKVYAHLRK
;
A
#
# COMPACT_ATOMS: atom_id res chain seq x y z
N SER A 1 -6.34 2.87 -5.95
CA SER A 1 -6.23 4.31 -6.28
C SER A 1 -4.78 4.74 -6.21
N LEU A 2 -4.19 5.18 -7.32
CA LEU A 2 -2.87 5.85 -7.30
C LEU A 2 -2.97 7.30 -6.79
N GLN A 3 -4.19 7.85 -6.81
CA GLN A 3 -4.59 9.15 -6.29
C GLN A 3 -4.66 9.08 -4.77
N GLY A 4 -3.72 9.73 -4.10
CA GLY A 4 -3.74 9.87 -2.64
C GLY A 4 -4.44 11.16 -2.24
N ALA A 5 -5.21 11.16 -1.16
CA ALA A 5 -5.65 12.38 -0.49
C ALA A 5 -5.34 12.24 0.99
N ASN A 6 -4.83 13.28 1.63
CA ASN A 6 -4.69 13.25 3.08
C ASN A 6 -6.08 13.39 3.72
N PRO A 7 -6.42 12.60 4.75
CA PRO A 7 -5.61 11.55 5.39
C PRO A 7 -5.87 10.11 4.88
N TYR A 8 -6.84 9.90 4.00
CA TYR A 8 -7.37 8.57 3.68
C TYR A 8 -6.56 7.78 2.64
N GLY A 9 -5.72 8.46 1.86
CA GLY A 9 -4.91 7.87 0.80
C GLY A 9 -3.50 7.53 1.26
N LYS A 10 -2.53 7.71 0.36
CA LYS A 10 -1.10 7.54 0.69
C LYS A 10 -0.70 8.55 1.79
N PRO A 11 0.20 8.17 2.72
CA PRO A 11 0.63 9.02 3.83
C PRO A 11 1.22 10.36 3.39
N VAL A 12 1.80 10.40 2.19
CA VAL A 12 2.23 11.61 1.49
C VAL A 12 1.55 11.62 0.13
N SER A 13 0.90 12.73 -0.21
CA SER A 13 0.25 12.88 -1.52
C SER A 13 0.48 14.24 -2.15
N GLY A 14 0.73 14.22 -3.46
CA GLY A 14 0.70 15.38 -4.35
C GLY A 14 -0.45 15.32 -5.36
N GLY A 15 -1.47 14.50 -5.11
CA GLY A 15 -2.46 14.07 -6.10
C GLY A 15 -1.94 12.85 -6.86
N GLU A 16 -1.03 13.08 -7.82
CA GLU A 16 -0.31 12.04 -8.55
C GLU A 16 1.20 12.26 -8.47
N GLY A 17 1.95 11.17 -8.36
CA GLY A 17 3.41 11.21 -8.25
C GLY A 17 3.99 9.94 -7.66
N GLY A 18 5.31 9.81 -7.80
CA GLY A 18 6.09 8.71 -7.26
C GLY A 18 7.49 9.18 -6.87
N LEU A 19 8.12 8.43 -5.98
CA LEU A 19 9.48 8.66 -5.53
C LEU A 19 10.26 7.35 -5.67
N ALA A 20 11.48 7.43 -6.21
CA ALA A 20 12.45 6.36 -6.18
C ALA A 20 13.70 6.88 -5.46
N CYS A 21 14.20 6.12 -4.49
CA CYS A 21 15.36 6.48 -3.68
C CYS A 21 16.39 5.36 -3.75
N THR A 22 17.66 5.72 -3.74
CA THR A 22 18.77 4.78 -3.65
C THR A 22 20.00 5.50 -3.10
N ASN A 23 20.83 4.78 -2.36
CA ASN A 23 22.16 5.24 -1.94
C ASN A 23 23.26 4.79 -2.92
N ASP A 24 22.91 4.02 -3.95
CA ASP A 24 23.84 3.53 -4.97
C ASP A 24 23.87 4.52 -6.16
N ARG A 25 25.07 5.06 -6.43
CA ARG A 25 25.29 6.03 -7.52
C ARG A 25 24.97 5.44 -8.90
N THR A 26 25.30 4.18 -9.13
CA THR A 26 25.02 3.47 -10.39
C THR A 26 23.53 3.33 -10.61
N LEU A 27 22.77 2.95 -9.58
CA LEU A 27 21.31 2.87 -9.66
C LEU A 27 20.69 4.26 -9.86
N TYR A 28 21.19 5.29 -9.17
CA TYR A 28 20.76 6.67 -9.37
C TYR A 28 20.94 7.12 -10.83
N GLN A 29 22.14 6.90 -11.40
CA GLN A 29 22.43 7.25 -12.79
C GLN A 29 21.55 6.46 -13.79
N ARG A 30 21.26 5.17 -13.51
CA ARG A 30 20.28 4.39 -14.29
C ARG A 30 18.88 5.00 -14.25
N MET A 31 18.40 5.39 -13.07
CA MET A 31 17.09 6.05 -12.92
C MET A 31 17.03 7.36 -13.71
N LEU A 32 18.10 8.16 -13.67
CA LEU A 32 18.19 9.40 -14.45
C LEU A 32 18.19 9.14 -15.96
N ALA A 33 19.02 8.20 -16.42
CA ALA A 33 19.12 7.80 -17.82
C ALA A 33 17.85 7.11 -18.34
N TYR A 34 16.98 6.61 -17.46
CA TYR A 34 15.69 6.08 -17.85
C TYR A 34 14.61 7.17 -17.95
N SER A 35 14.62 8.19 -17.09
CA SER A 35 13.39 8.98 -16.82
C SER A 35 13.47 10.50 -16.95
N GLN A 36 14.66 11.08 -17.15
CA GLN A 36 14.90 12.52 -16.99
C GLN A 36 15.19 13.28 -18.29
N PHE A 37 14.48 12.94 -19.38
CA PHE A 37 14.64 13.63 -20.66
C PHE A 37 14.58 15.16 -20.52
N ASN A 38 15.52 15.86 -21.16
CA ASN A 38 15.69 17.32 -21.11
C ASN A 38 15.77 17.90 -19.68
N ARG A 39 16.47 17.24 -18.76
CA ARG A 39 16.79 17.81 -17.43
C ARG A 39 18.08 18.63 -17.50
N SER A 40 18.05 19.83 -16.95
CA SER A 40 19.25 20.65 -16.77
C SER A 40 20.29 19.93 -15.90
N ASN A 41 21.56 20.06 -16.25
CA ASN A 41 22.69 19.42 -15.57
C ASN A 41 22.74 17.90 -15.65
N LEU A 42 21.90 17.27 -16.47
CA LEU A 42 21.88 15.80 -16.57
C LEU A 42 23.19 15.22 -17.11
N GLN A 43 23.83 15.87 -18.07
CA GLN A 43 25.15 15.46 -18.58
C GLN A 43 26.15 15.27 -17.44
N LYS A 44 26.22 16.26 -16.54
CA LYS A 44 27.10 16.23 -15.37
C LYS A 44 26.76 15.09 -14.41
N GLU A 45 25.48 14.83 -14.20
CA GLU A 45 25.04 13.73 -13.33
C GLU A 45 25.42 12.35 -13.89
N LEU A 46 25.53 12.22 -15.23
CA LEU A 46 25.88 10.97 -15.92
C LEU A 46 27.37 10.82 -16.22
N GLU A 47 28.21 11.80 -15.87
CA GLU A 47 29.68 11.71 -16.03
C GLU A 47 30.24 10.46 -15.35
N GLY A 48 31.16 9.78 -16.04
CA GLY A 48 31.80 8.56 -15.56
C GLY A 48 30.87 7.33 -15.55
N SER A 49 29.66 7.44 -16.08
CA SER A 49 28.71 6.32 -16.19
C SER A 49 28.63 5.77 -17.62
N PRO A 50 28.15 4.52 -17.80
CA PRO A 50 27.85 3.98 -19.13
C PRO A 50 26.83 4.82 -19.94
N PHE A 51 26.09 5.71 -19.28
CA PHE A 51 25.06 6.55 -19.88
C PHE A 51 25.54 7.97 -20.18
N GLU A 52 26.82 8.28 -19.97
CA GLU A 52 27.37 9.63 -20.15
C GLU A 52 27.03 10.22 -21.53
N LYS A 53 27.10 9.40 -22.58
CA LYS A 53 26.77 9.80 -23.96
C LYS A 53 25.28 10.10 -24.18
N LEU A 54 24.42 9.70 -23.23
CA LEU A 54 22.97 9.88 -23.30
C LEU A 54 22.50 11.17 -22.60
N GLY A 55 23.38 12.03 -22.08
CA GLY A 55 22.97 13.17 -21.25
C GLY A 55 21.99 14.17 -21.89
N LYS A 56 21.86 14.19 -23.23
CA LYS A 56 20.85 15.00 -23.95
C LYS A 56 19.55 14.25 -24.24
N THR A 57 19.60 12.94 -24.48
CA THR A 57 18.46 12.16 -25.01
C THR A 57 17.87 11.16 -24.02
N VAL A 58 18.66 10.70 -23.05
CA VAL A 58 18.37 9.55 -22.19
C VAL A 58 17.79 8.39 -23.02
N LEU A 59 16.94 7.55 -22.43
CA LEU A 59 16.13 6.57 -23.16
C LEU A 59 14.79 7.15 -23.66
N GLY A 60 14.68 8.47 -23.78
CA GLY A 60 13.51 9.18 -24.31
C GLY A 60 12.31 9.36 -23.36
N LEU A 61 12.26 8.70 -22.20
CA LEU A 61 11.12 8.83 -21.28
C LEU A 61 11.24 10.06 -20.37
N LYS A 62 10.08 10.62 -20.01
CA LYS A 62 9.95 11.81 -19.16
C LYS A 62 8.96 11.56 -18.03
N PHE A 63 9.48 11.17 -16.86
CA PHE A 63 8.67 10.92 -15.65
C PHE A 63 8.76 12.03 -14.61
N ARG A 64 9.10 13.25 -15.06
CA ARG A 64 9.20 14.39 -14.14
C ARG A 64 7.79 14.78 -13.66
N PRO A 65 7.52 14.79 -12.35
CA PRO A 65 6.21 15.19 -11.84
C PRO A 65 5.96 16.69 -12.06
N HIS A 66 4.68 17.07 -12.10
CA HIS A 66 4.28 18.47 -12.22
C HIS A 66 4.68 19.26 -10.96
N PRO A 67 5.25 20.48 -11.06
CA PRO A 67 5.71 21.25 -9.89
C PRO A 67 4.65 21.48 -8.81
N MET A 68 3.39 21.69 -9.20
CA MET A 68 2.27 21.83 -8.24
C MET A 68 2.07 20.56 -7.40
N ALA A 69 2.18 19.37 -8.00
CA ALA A 69 2.08 18.10 -7.28
C ALA A 69 3.22 17.96 -6.26
N MET A 70 4.43 18.43 -6.62
CA MET A 70 5.57 18.46 -5.70
C MET A 70 5.40 19.45 -4.56
N GLY A 71 4.82 20.62 -4.82
CA GLY A 71 4.47 21.58 -3.76
C GLY A 71 3.49 21.00 -2.75
N LEU A 72 2.43 20.34 -3.22
CA LEU A 72 1.46 19.65 -2.36
C LEU A 72 2.11 18.51 -1.56
N ALA A 73 2.91 17.69 -2.23
CA ALA A 73 3.63 16.59 -1.58
C ALA A 73 4.60 17.08 -0.51
N LEU A 74 5.27 18.22 -0.72
CA LEU A 74 6.18 18.83 0.25
C LEU A 74 5.43 19.22 1.53
N ILE A 75 4.30 19.91 1.42
CA ILE A 75 3.45 20.30 2.57
C ILE A 75 2.93 19.03 3.27
N SER A 76 2.49 18.04 2.50
CA SER A 76 2.06 16.76 3.02
C SER A 76 3.16 16.06 3.81
N LEU A 77 4.41 16.10 3.32
CA LEU A 77 5.56 15.47 3.96
C LEU A 77 5.95 16.18 5.28
N GLN A 78 5.88 17.52 5.33
CA GLN A 78 6.22 18.30 6.52
C GLN A 78 5.40 17.92 7.76
N SER A 79 4.14 17.48 7.58
CA SER A 79 3.27 17.06 8.68
C SER A 79 3.30 15.54 8.95
N LEU A 80 4.08 14.77 8.20
CA LEU A 80 4.03 13.30 8.24
C LEU A 80 4.41 12.73 9.62
N ASP A 81 5.48 13.23 10.22
CA ASP A 81 5.97 12.73 11.51
C ASP A 81 4.94 12.94 12.63
N GLU A 82 4.32 14.12 12.66
CA GLU A 82 3.27 14.42 13.64
C GLU A 82 2.04 13.54 13.44
N ARG A 83 1.59 13.35 12.19
CA ARG A 83 0.46 12.45 11.89
C ARG A 83 0.77 11.01 12.27
N ASN A 84 1.95 10.50 11.94
CA ASN A 84 2.39 9.16 12.30
C ASN A 84 2.42 8.98 13.82
N ARG A 85 2.95 9.96 14.57
CA ARG A 85 3.01 9.91 16.04
C ARG A 85 1.61 9.81 16.66
N LYS A 86 0.65 10.64 16.21
CA LYS A 86 -0.74 10.58 16.68
C LYS A 86 -1.41 9.24 16.36
N ILE A 87 -1.29 8.80 15.10
CA ILE A 87 -1.83 7.51 14.65
C ILE A 87 -1.24 6.33 15.45
N ALA A 88 0.07 6.30 15.66
CA ALA A 88 0.74 5.26 16.43
C ALA A 88 0.24 5.20 17.88
N ALA A 89 0.05 6.37 18.52
CA ALA A 89 -0.51 6.44 19.87
C ALA A 89 -1.95 5.89 19.92
N HIS A 90 -2.77 6.17 18.90
CA HIS A 90 -4.13 5.64 18.81
C HIS A 90 -4.16 4.14 18.57
N ILE A 91 -3.29 3.63 17.69
CA ILE A 91 -3.20 2.19 17.43
C ILE A 91 -2.68 1.43 18.67
N ALA A 92 -1.79 2.02 19.46
CA ALA A 92 -1.38 1.43 20.73
C ALA A 92 -2.57 1.23 21.68
N LYS A 93 -3.49 2.21 21.77
CA LYS A 93 -4.73 2.07 22.55
C LYS A 93 -5.66 1.00 21.97
N LEU A 94 -5.89 1.01 20.65
CA LEU A 94 -6.69 -0.02 19.98
C LEU A 94 -6.14 -1.43 20.19
N ARG A 95 -4.81 -1.60 20.15
CA ARG A 95 -4.13 -2.88 20.42
C ARG A 95 -4.46 -3.42 21.82
N VAL A 96 -4.53 -2.55 22.82
CA VAL A 96 -4.89 -2.96 24.19
C VAL A 96 -6.34 -3.41 24.27
N LEU A 97 -7.26 -2.67 23.64
CA LEU A 97 -8.70 -2.99 23.65
C LEU A 97 -8.99 -4.31 22.92
N LEU A 98 -8.47 -4.45 21.71
CA LEU A 98 -8.72 -5.62 20.86
C LEU A 98 -8.10 -6.91 21.44
N LYS A 99 -7.02 -6.82 22.24
CA LYS A 99 -6.44 -7.96 22.97
C LYS A 99 -7.37 -8.57 24.02
N ARG A 100 -8.49 -7.92 24.37
CA ARG A 100 -9.47 -8.44 25.33
C ARG A 100 -10.41 -9.49 24.74
N CYS A 101 -10.37 -9.69 23.42
CA CYS A 101 -11.12 -10.72 22.72
C CYS A 101 -10.20 -11.51 21.78
N ASP A 102 -10.65 -12.69 21.38
CA ASP A 102 -10.00 -13.57 20.40
C ASP A 102 -10.59 -13.41 18.98
N LEU A 103 -11.33 -12.32 18.73
CA LEU A 103 -11.97 -12.05 17.42
C LEU A 103 -11.02 -11.50 16.37
N PHE A 104 -9.86 -10.95 16.79
CA PHE A 104 -8.94 -10.26 15.89
C PHE A 104 -7.47 -10.53 16.23
N THR A 105 -6.69 -10.80 15.20
CA THR A 105 -5.23 -10.85 15.25
C THR A 105 -4.62 -9.59 14.64
N PHE A 106 -3.68 -8.99 15.36
CA PHE A 106 -2.86 -7.91 14.84
C PHE A 106 -1.71 -8.46 14.00
N PRO A 107 -1.43 -7.86 12.83
CA PRO A 107 -0.18 -8.11 12.14
C PRO A 107 1.02 -7.82 13.07
N GLU A 108 1.95 -8.76 13.12
CA GLU A 108 3.20 -8.60 13.83
C GLU A 108 4.06 -7.53 13.15
N MET A 109 4.69 -6.67 13.95
CA MET A 109 5.71 -5.75 13.45
C MET A 109 7.08 -6.23 13.90
N PRO A 110 8.10 -6.21 13.01
CA PRO A 110 9.48 -6.47 13.41
C PRO A 110 9.91 -5.52 14.53
N GLN A 111 10.74 -6.00 15.48
CA GLN A 111 11.17 -5.22 16.65
C GLN A 111 11.91 -3.92 16.29
N HIS A 112 12.57 -3.89 15.12
CA HIS A 112 13.31 -2.73 14.64
C HIS A 112 12.46 -1.74 13.82
N ALA A 113 11.16 -2.01 13.65
CA ALA A 113 10.27 -1.18 12.86
C ALA A 113 9.38 -0.30 13.75
N ALA A 114 9.27 0.98 13.39
CA ALA A 114 8.27 1.88 13.92
C ALA A 114 7.00 1.84 13.06
N MET A 115 5.83 1.96 13.70
CA MET A 115 4.58 2.10 12.96
C MET A 115 4.51 3.48 12.30
N GLY A 116 4.26 3.50 11.00
CA GLY A 116 4.10 4.72 10.24
C GLY A 116 3.69 4.43 8.81
N GLY A 117 3.35 5.48 8.06
CA GLY A 117 3.06 5.33 6.65
C GLY A 117 1.77 4.53 6.37
N ILE A 118 0.76 4.67 7.24
CA ILE A 118 -0.48 3.89 7.14
C ILE A 118 -1.27 4.29 5.90
N PHE A 119 -1.64 3.29 5.10
CA PHE A 119 -2.45 3.44 3.90
C PHE A 119 -3.84 2.83 4.11
N GLY A 120 -4.89 3.64 3.93
CA GLY A 120 -6.28 3.21 4.02
C GLY A 120 -6.78 2.90 5.44
N GLY A 121 -5.92 2.66 6.42
CA GLY A 121 -6.31 2.37 7.81
C GLY A 121 -5.50 1.23 8.41
N LEU A 122 -5.86 0.83 9.63
CA LEU A 122 -5.27 -0.32 10.29
C LEU A 122 -5.96 -1.61 9.82
N HIS A 123 -5.18 -2.52 9.25
CA HIS A 123 -5.66 -3.85 8.87
C HIS A 123 -5.50 -4.84 10.01
N LEU A 124 -6.56 -5.62 10.24
CA LEU A 124 -6.64 -6.68 11.24
C LEU A 124 -7.03 -7.98 10.54
N ILE A 125 -6.63 -9.11 11.09
CA ILE A 125 -7.09 -10.42 10.64
C ILE A 125 -8.25 -10.82 11.55
N ALA A 126 -9.44 -11.02 10.97
CA ALA A 126 -10.59 -11.52 11.70
C ALA A 126 -10.46 -13.04 11.94
N ASP A 127 -10.72 -13.44 13.18
CA ASP A 127 -10.66 -14.81 13.68
C ASP A 127 -12.08 -15.32 13.95
N HIS A 128 -12.93 -15.24 12.93
CA HIS A 128 -14.31 -15.72 12.97
C HIS A 128 -14.64 -16.44 11.65
N PRO A 129 -15.36 -17.57 11.66
CA PRO A 129 -15.68 -18.32 10.45
C PRO A 129 -16.57 -17.53 9.48
N ASP A 130 -17.39 -16.62 10.00
CA ASP A 130 -18.26 -15.74 9.24
C ASP A 130 -17.88 -14.27 9.49
N VAL A 131 -16.89 -13.79 8.74
CA VAL A 131 -16.32 -12.44 8.89
C VAL A 131 -17.33 -11.36 8.53
N GLU A 132 -18.17 -11.61 7.53
CA GLU A 132 -19.22 -10.67 7.09
C GLU A 132 -20.26 -10.44 8.19
N LYS A 133 -20.70 -11.52 8.86
CA LYS A 133 -21.59 -11.41 10.02
C LYS A 133 -20.93 -10.67 11.18
N LEU A 134 -19.66 -10.97 11.49
CA LEU A 134 -18.91 -10.27 12.54
C LEU A 134 -18.84 -8.76 12.25
N VAL A 135 -18.45 -8.38 11.04
CA VAL A 135 -18.38 -6.97 10.60
C VAL A 135 -19.75 -6.31 10.71
N SER A 136 -20.81 -6.97 10.24
CA SER A 136 -22.18 -6.44 10.29
C SER A 136 -22.66 -6.18 11.72
N LEU A 137 -22.36 -7.09 12.66
CA LEU A 137 -22.70 -6.92 14.08
C LEU A 137 -21.97 -5.74 14.70
N LEU A 138 -20.67 -5.59 14.42
CA LEU A 138 -19.88 -4.47 14.94
C LEU A 138 -20.31 -3.12 14.35
N GLN A 139 -20.65 -3.09 13.06
CA GLN A 139 -21.21 -1.91 12.40
C GLN A 139 -22.57 -1.51 13.01
N ALA A 140 -23.42 -2.49 13.36
CA ALA A 140 -24.69 -2.21 14.03
C ALA A 140 -24.52 -1.54 15.40
N GLU A 141 -23.39 -1.77 16.08
CA GLU A 141 -23.00 -1.08 17.31
C GLU A 141 -22.23 0.23 17.07
N GLY A 142 -22.13 0.68 15.81
CA GLY A 142 -21.49 1.95 15.43
C GLY A 142 -19.98 1.89 15.28
N MET A 143 -19.36 0.71 15.31
CA MET A 143 -17.92 0.58 15.06
C MET A 143 -17.61 0.85 13.59
N PRO A 144 -16.67 1.75 13.25
CA PRO A 144 -16.33 2.07 11.87
C PRO A 144 -15.40 1.00 11.28
N ILE A 145 -15.84 -0.26 11.25
CA ILE A 145 -15.09 -1.37 10.68
C ILE A 145 -15.55 -1.63 9.24
N LEU A 146 -14.61 -1.93 8.36
CA LEU A 146 -14.86 -2.30 6.97
C LEU A 146 -14.30 -3.70 6.70
N GLY A 147 -14.98 -4.47 5.87
CA GLY A 147 -14.45 -5.70 5.31
C GLY A 147 -15.45 -6.83 5.13
N PRO A 148 -15.00 -7.98 4.63
CA PRO A 148 -13.60 -8.27 4.24
C PRO A 148 -13.09 -7.39 3.09
N MET A 149 -11.84 -6.92 3.17
CA MET A 149 -11.33 -5.80 2.36
C MET A 149 -10.23 -6.14 1.34
N VAL A 150 -9.72 -7.38 1.29
CA VAL A 150 -8.80 -7.75 0.21
C VAL A 150 -9.63 -7.92 -1.06
N GLY A 151 -9.79 -6.83 -1.82
CA GLY A 151 -10.71 -6.81 -2.96
C GLY A 151 -10.42 -7.93 -3.96
N HIS A 152 -9.17 -8.02 -4.43
CA HIS A 152 -8.76 -8.96 -5.47
C HIS A 152 -7.41 -9.60 -5.16
N LEU A 153 -7.23 -10.85 -5.61
CA LEU A 153 -5.92 -11.48 -5.64
C LEU A 153 -5.29 -11.10 -6.97
N GLU A 154 -4.26 -10.26 -6.95
CA GLU A 154 -3.70 -9.65 -8.17
C GLU A 154 -3.34 -10.67 -9.26
N TYR A 155 -2.85 -11.85 -8.88
CA TYR A 155 -2.48 -12.90 -9.85
C TYR A 155 -3.67 -13.44 -10.66
N LYS A 156 -4.91 -13.27 -10.17
CA LYS A 156 -6.14 -13.63 -10.90
C LYS A 156 -6.57 -12.54 -11.88
N GLY A 157 -5.90 -11.39 -11.90
CA GLY A 157 -6.19 -10.32 -12.85
C GLY A 157 -5.70 -10.72 -14.25
N PRO A 158 -6.40 -10.32 -15.34
CA PRO A 158 -6.10 -10.78 -16.70
C PRO A 158 -4.63 -10.62 -17.11
N LEU A 159 -4.01 -9.51 -16.73
CA LEU A 159 -2.59 -9.22 -17.01
C LEU A 159 -1.63 -10.33 -16.52
N LEU A 160 -1.90 -10.90 -15.34
CA LEU A 160 -1.06 -11.93 -14.72
C LEU A 160 -1.60 -13.35 -14.96
N SER A 161 -2.91 -13.54 -15.11
CA SER A 161 -3.48 -14.87 -15.35
C SER A 161 -3.36 -15.31 -16.80
N GLU A 162 -3.40 -14.38 -17.74
CA GLU A 162 -3.44 -14.66 -19.19
C GLU A 162 -2.16 -14.24 -19.91
N GLY A 163 -1.35 -13.38 -19.27
CA GLY A 163 -0.24 -12.68 -19.92
C GLY A 163 -0.73 -11.45 -20.69
N PHE A 164 0.21 -10.70 -21.27
CA PHE A 164 -0.14 -9.51 -22.04
C PHE A 164 0.86 -9.23 -23.16
N ASP A 165 0.33 -9.18 -24.38
CA ASP A 165 1.06 -8.82 -25.58
C ASP A 165 0.70 -7.39 -26.02
N LEU A 166 1.53 -6.44 -25.61
CA LEU A 166 1.35 -5.02 -25.93
C LEU A 166 1.51 -4.74 -27.43
N TRP A 167 2.38 -5.50 -28.12
CA TRP A 167 2.83 -5.19 -29.49
C TRP A 167 2.25 -6.13 -30.55
N GLY A 168 1.52 -7.15 -30.11
CA GLY A 168 0.97 -8.20 -30.96
C GLY A 168 2.04 -9.15 -31.51
N GLN A 169 1.58 -10.30 -31.97
CA GLN A 169 2.39 -11.35 -32.60
C GLN A 169 3.43 -12.01 -31.69
N GLY A 170 3.12 -12.23 -30.41
CA GLY A 170 4.06 -12.94 -29.55
C GLY A 170 5.15 -12.03 -28.98
N ARG A 171 4.93 -10.71 -28.95
CA ARG A 171 5.96 -9.71 -28.62
C ARG A 171 5.59 -8.96 -27.34
N GLY A 172 4.95 -9.63 -26.41
CA GLY A 172 4.65 -9.09 -25.10
C GLY A 172 5.77 -9.34 -24.09
N PRO A 173 6.03 -8.42 -23.15
CA PRO A 173 6.92 -8.70 -22.02
C PRO A 173 6.38 -9.78 -21.08
N LEU A 174 5.07 -10.09 -21.16
CA LEU A 174 4.40 -11.17 -20.41
C LEU A 174 3.77 -12.17 -21.38
N ASP A 175 4.46 -12.47 -22.47
CA ASP A 175 4.03 -13.46 -23.46
C ASP A 175 4.71 -14.82 -23.25
N LYS A 176 4.22 -15.84 -23.95
CA LYS A 176 4.77 -17.20 -23.99
C LYS A 176 6.11 -17.30 -24.71
N SER A 177 6.58 -16.23 -25.36
CA SER A 177 7.93 -16.15 -25.92
C SER A 177 8.37 -14.69 -25.99
N TRP A 178 9.27 -14.26 -25.12
CA TRP A 178 9.79 -12.90 -25.14
C TRP A 178 11.31 -12.89 -25.32
N GLU A 179 11.78 -12.49 -26.51
CA GLU A 179 13.20 -12.19 -26.81
C GLU A 179 14.24 -13.17 -26.22
N GLY A 180 13.99 -14.48 -26.28
CA GLY A 180 14.92 -15.51 -25.79
C GLY A 180 14.85 -15.80 -24.28
N LEU A 181 13.94 -15.14 -23.55
CA LEU A 181 13.58 -15.51 -22.19
C LEU A 181 12.57 -16.67 -22.18
N ALA A 182 12.52 -17.38 -21.06
CA ALA A 182 11.53 -18.42 -20.84
C ALA A 182 10.10 -17.86 -20.95
N PRO A 183 9.14 -18.66 -21.45
CA PRO A 183 7.73 -18.29 -21.48
C PRO A 183 7.24 -17.79 -20.12
N TYR A 184 6.40 -16.74 -20.11
CA TYR A 184 5.70 -16.37 -18.88
C TYR A 184 4.80 -17.53 -18.41
N VAL A 185 4.94 -17.89 -17.14
CA VAL A 185 4.11 -18.90 -16.48
C VAL A 185 3.21 -18.20 -15.48
N ALA A 186 1.92 -18.15 -15.79
CA ALA A 186 0.92 -17.57 -14.91
C ALA A 186 0.80 -18.36 -13.59
N PRO A 187 0.71 -17.68 -12.43
CA PRO A 187 0.41 -18.32 -11.17
C PRO A 187 -1.00 -18.95 -11.18
N LYS A 188 -1.16 -20.02 -10.41
CA LYS A 188 -2.39 -20.81 -10.31
C LYS A 188 -2.98 -20.76 -8.90
N PRO A 189 -4.28 -21.08 -8.74
CA PRO A 189 -4.87 -21.31 -7.43
C PRO A 189 -4.04 -22.31 -6.62
N GLY A 190 -3.71 -21.96 -5.39
CA GLY A 190 -2.85 -22.75 -4.51
C GLY A 190 -1.37 -22.39 -4.55
N ASP A 191 -0.92 -21.53 -5.47
CA ASP A 191 0.47 -21.02 -5.46
C ASP A 191 0.70 -20.03 -4.30
N PHE A 192 -0.37 -19.38 -3.82
CA PHE A 192 -0.32 -18.41 -2.72
C PHE A 192 -1.36 -18.72 -1.63
N PRO A 193 -1.30 -19.89 -0.97
CA PRO A 193 -2.37 -20.38 -0.11
C PRO A 193 -2.65 -19.46 1.07
N VAL A 194 -1.61 -18.81 1.62
CA VAL A 194 -1.75 -17.84 2.72
C VAL A 194 -2.50 -16.58 2.27
N ALA A 195 -2.14 -16.01 1.12
CA ALA A 195 -2.80 -14.81 0.59
C ALA A 195 -4.26 -15.10 0.20
N GLU A 196 -4.51 -16.26 -0.38
CA GLU A 196 -5.85 -16.75 -0.72
C GLU A 196 -6.74 -16.90 0.52
N ALA A 197 -6.21 -17.47 1.61
CA ALA A 197 -6.93 -17.63 2.86
C ALA A 197 -7.14 -16.30 3.60
N LEU A 198 -6.18 -15.37 3.52
CA LEU A 198 -6.31 -14.05 4.16
C LEU A 198 -7.34 -13.16 3.48
N LYS A 199 -7.62 -13.39 2.18
CA LYS A 199 -8.49 -12.50 1.38
C LYS A 199 -9.83 -12.21 2.07
N SER A 200 -10.47 -13.24 2.60
CA SER A 200 -11.78 -13.17 3.25
C SER A 200 -11.73 -12.81 4.74
N ARG A 201 -10.53 -12.62 5.30
CA ARG A 201 -10.31 -12.41 6.74
C ARG A 201 -9.80 -11.04 7.11
N VAL A 202 -9.20 -10.30 6.16
CA VAL A 202 -8.70 -8.96 6.47
C VAL A 202 -9.86 -7.97 6.57
N VAL A 203 -9.95 -7.33 7.73
CA VAL A 203 -10.85 -6.21 8.00
C VAL A 203 -10.01 -4.96 8.28
N GLN A 204 -10.62 -3.79 8.16
CA GLN A 204 -9.98 -2.51 8.34
C GLN A 204 -10.73 -1.68 9.36
N VAL A 205 -9.98 -1.02 10.24
CA VAL A 205 -10.49 0.08 11.06
C VAL A 205 -9.74 1.37 10.70
N PRO A 206 -10.40 2.55 10.73
CA PRO A 206 -9.76 3.81 10.43
C PRO A 206 -8.55 4.09 11.32
N ALA A 207 -7.49 4.62 10.71
CA ALA A 207 -6.34 5.17 11.40
C ALA A 207 -6.49 6.69 11.48
N PHE A 208 -7.34 7.16 12.39
CA PHE A 208 -7.60 8.59 12.55
C PHE A 208 -6.38 9.33 13.12
N ILE A 209 -6.13 10.54 12.59
CA ILE A 209 -5.09 11.44 13.09
C ILE A 209 -5.54 12.11 14.39
N ASP A 210 -6.73 12.68 14.39
CA ASP A 210 -7.36 13.31 15.55
C ASP A 210 -8.59 12.48 15.93
N ILE A 211 -8.72 12.16 17.22
CA ILE A 211 -9.76 11.28 17.75
C ILE A 211 -10.39 11.94 18.96
N ASP A 212 -11.73 11.94 19.00
CA ASP A 212 -12.48 12.29 20.19
C ASP A 212 -12.22 11.26 21.31
N PRO A 213 -11.92 11.66 22.55
CA PRO A 213 -11.76 10.75 23.67
C PRO A 213 -12.88 9.70 23.82
N GLU A 214 -14.13 10.05 23.48
CA GLU A 214 -15.28 9.15 23.54
C GLU A 214 -15.19 7.98 22.55
N TYR A 215 -14.41 8.12 21.46
CA TYR A 215 -14.24 7.08 20.45
C TYR A 215 -13.83 5.74 21.05
N PHE A 216 -12.86 5.74 21.97
CA PHE A 216 -12.35 4.50 22.57
C PHE A 216 -13.38 3.86 23.51
N ILE A 217 -14.19 4.65 24.20
CA ILE A 217 -15.27 4.17 25.08
C ILE A 217 -16.35 3.50 24.24
N CYS A 218 -16.77 4.14 23.14
CA CYS A 218 -17.75 3.58 22.22
C CYS A 218 -17.22 2.31 21.54
N PHE A 219 -15.97 2.33 21.09
CA PHE A 219 -15.30 1.17 20.49
C PHE A 219 -15.24 -0.02 21.44
N GLU A 220 -14.83 0.21 22.69
CA GLU A 220 -14.75 -0.82 23.73
C GLU A 220 -16.12 -1.44 24.02
N ARG A 221 -17.16 -0.60 24.22
CA ARG A 221 -18.54 -1.07 24.46
C ARG A 221 -19.10 -1.91 23.32
N ALA A 222 -18.90 -1.46 22.08
CA ALA A 222 -19.34 -2.19 20.89
C ALA A 222 -18.66 -3.57 20.82
N LEU A 223 -17.34 -3.60 21.02
CA LEU A 223 -16.55 -4.83 21.01
C LEU A 223 -17.02 -5.82 22.08
N GLU A 224 -17.16 -5.36 23.33
CA GLU A 224 -17.58 -6.20 24.46
C GLU A 224 -18.98 -6.77 24.26
N LYS A 225 -19.92 -5.96 23.75
CA LYS A 225 -21.31 -6.38 23.51
C LYS A 225 -21.40 -7.45 22.42
N VAL A 226 -20.75 -7.23 21.28
CA VAL A 226 -20.73 -8.21 20.18
C VAL A 226 -20.00 -9.48 20.62
N TYR A 227 -18.89 -9.34 21.34
CA TYR A 227 -18.13 -10.48 21.81
C TYR A 227 -18.93 -11.36 22.78
N ALA A 228 -19.65 -10.74 23.72
CA ALA A 228 -20.55 -11.45 24.64
C ALA A 228 -21.73 -12.11 23.91
N HIS A 229 -22.24 -11.51 22.82
CA HIS A 229 -23.30 -12.09 22.01
C HIS A 229 -22.85 -13.34 21.26
N LEU A 230 -21.65 -13.33 20.67
CA LEU A 230 -21.11 -14.45 19.89
C LEU A 230 -20.72 -15.68 20.74
N ARG A 231 -20.59 -15.52 22.05
CA ARG A 231 -20.26 -16.60 23.00
C ARG A 231 -21.47 -17.25 23.69
N LYS A 232 -22.68 -16.76 23.42
CA LYS A 232 -23.93 -17.37 23.88
C LYS A 232 -24.40 -18.43 22.90
#